data_AF-A0AAF0DTA7-F1
#
_entry.id   AF-A0AAF0DTA7-F1
#
_cell.length_a   1.000
_cell.length_b   1.000
_cell.length_c   1.000
_cell.angle_alpha   90.00
_cell.angle_beta   90.00
_cell.angle_gamma   90.00
#
_symmetry.space_group_name_H-M   'P 1'
#
loop_
_entity.id
_entity.type
_entity.pdbx_description
1 polymer ?
#
loop_
_entity_poly.entity_id
_entity_poly.type
_entity_poly.pdbx_seq_one_letter_code
_entity_poly.pdbx_strand_id
1 'polypeptide(L)'
;MSAPVAAYRRLRHQLRPHQYNLVFFLWIGLVMLSGTLYSIYYQTYLFNTEYSATRALDYTAAKAMQADVPSMFADRRNWMNTLFVKRAWFWNTLVVLLVAVTLDPASGGVRGEKARGVVFRGPQTWLEVLGLKPVVRWVEATIGWVYVSTTDQQTRDAMCMINAVTVDPSLCYTRTSLTGVSNPRLFAQLPEAVQEMGLTHPLYAGWHGGHDVSGHTFILVLGMLLLIETLIPFVPYVLPSFSYFRESIPHALVHASSTLP
;
A
#
# COMPACT_ATOMS: atom_id res chain seq x y z
N MET A 1 -41.53 -20.48 -10.91
CA MET A 1 -40.34 -20.62 -10.04
C MET A 1 -39.11 -20.68 -10.92
N SER A 2 -38.32 -19.61 -11.01
CA SER A 2 -37.07 -19.61 -11.76
C SER A 2 -36.03 -20.47 -11.05
N ALA A 3 -35.41 -21.42 -11.76
CA ALA A 3 -34.37 -22.28 -11.20
C ALA A 3 -33.21 -21.44 -10.61
N PRO A 4 -32.62 -21.86 -9.47
CA PRO A 4 -31.51 -21.14 -8.88
C PRO A 4 -30.33 -21.09 -9.86
N VAL A 5 -29.88 -19.88 -10.19
CA VAL A 5 -28.73 -19.68 -11.08
C VAL A 5 -27.51 -20.41 -10.50
N ALA A 6 -26.91 -21.30 -11.29
CA ALA A 6 -25.74 -22.06 -10.85
C ALA A 6 -24.63 -21.14 -10.32
N ALA A 7 -24.01 -21.51 -9.20
CA ALA A 7 -23.03 -20.68 -8.49
C ALA A 7 -21.87 -20.21 -9.40
N TYR A 8 -21.40 -21.05 -10.33
CA TYR A 8 -20.35 -20.69 -11.29
C TYR A 8 -20.76 -19.55 -12.25
N ARG A 9 -22.05 -19.47 -12.61
CA ARG A 9 -22.57 -18.44 -13.53
C ARG A 9 -22.68 -17.09 -12.80
N ARG A 10 -22.94 -17.11 -11.49
CA ARG A 10 -22.87 -15.93 -10.61
C ARG A 10 -21.42 -15.45 -10.43
N LEU A 11 -20.48 -16.37 -10.23
CA LEU A 11 -19.05 -16.05 -10.12
C LEU A 11 -18.51 -15.37 -11.38
N ARG A 12 -18.86 -15.89 -12.56
CA ARG A 12 -18.46 -15.31 -13.86
C ARG A 12 -18.99 -13.89 -14.07
N HIS A 13 -20.18 -13.58 -13.54
CA HIS A 13 -20.72 -12.22 -13.59
C HIS A 13 -20.07 -11.28 -12.58
N GLN A 14 -19.68 -11.78 -11.40
CA GLN A 14 -18.98 -11.00 -10.37
C GLN A 14 -17.52 -10.71 -10.73
N LEU A 15 -16.88 -11.57 -11.52
CA LEU A 15 -15.50 -11.40 -11.99
C LEU A 15 -15.38 -10.63 -13.31
N ARG A 16 -16.50 -10.17 -13.89
CA ARG A 16 -16.45 -9.40 -15.14
C ARG A 16 -15.96 -7.99 -14.86
N PRO A 17 -14.91 -7.50 -15.54
CA PRO A 17 -14.50 -6.12 -15.41
C PRO A 17 -15.65 -5.21 -15.88
N HIS A 18 -15.98 -4.23 -15.06
CA HIS A 18 -16.99 -3.23 -15.37
C HIS A 18 -16.37 -2.03 -16.09
N GLN A 19 -17.18 -1.19 -16.73
CA GLN A 19 -16.69 0.00 -17.45
C GLN A 19 -15.94 0.96 -16.52
N TYR A 20 -16.36 1.06 -15.26
CA TYR A 20 -15.66 1.87 -14.27
C TYR A 20 -14.24 1.36 -13.96
N ASN A 21 -13.99 0.05 -14.06
CA ASN A 21 -12.65 -0.51 -13.87
C ASN A 21 -11.70 0.02 -14.95
N LEU A 22 -12.17 0.08 -16.21
CA LEU A 22 -11.38 0.63 -17.31
C LEU A 22 -11.04 2.11 -17.07
N VAL A 23 -12.04 2.92 -16.72
CA VAL A 23 -11.83 4.35 -16.41
C VAL A 23 -10.82 4.50 -15.27
N PHE A 24 -10.94 3.67 -14.23
CA PHE A 24 -10.05 3.74 -13.09
C PHE A 24 -8.62 3.29 -13.42
N PHE A 25 -8.44 2.22 -14.20
CA PHE A 25 -7.12 1.79 -14.66
C PHE A 25 -6.45 2.83 -15.54
N LEU A 26 -7.21 3.47 -16.45
CA LEU A 26 -6.71 4.58 -17.26
C LEU A 26 -6.30 5.77 -16.39
N TRP A 27 -7.10 6.07 -15.35
CA TRP A 27 -6.78 7.15 -14.41
C TRP A 27 -5.52 6.87 -13.59
N ILE A 28 -5.37 5.68 -12.98
CA ILE A 28 -4.12 5.28 -12.31
C ILE A 28 -2.96 5.35 -13.30
N GLY A 29 -3.13 4.82 -14.50
CA GLY A 29 -2.10 4.83 -15.54
C GLY A 29 -1.65 6.25 -15.88
N LEU A 30 -2.59 7.19 -16.00
CA LEU A 30 -2.30 8.60 -16.24
C LEU A 30 -1.54 9.23 -15.06
N VAL A 31 -1.98 8.98 -13.83
CA VAL A 31 -1.31 9.48 -12.62
C VAL A 31 0.13 8.95 -12.56
N MET A 32 0.33 7.65 -12.79
CA MET A 32 1.67 7.04 -12.83
C MET A 32 2.54 7.61 -13.95
N LEU A 33 1.98 7.77 -15.15
CA LEU A 33 2.70 8.34 -16.28
C LEU A 33 3.12 9.79 -15.98
N SER A 34 2.21 10.60 -15.43
CA SER A 34 2.50 11.98 -15.06
C SER A 34 3.60 12.08 -14.00
N GLY A 35 3.55 11.23 -12.96
CA GLY A 35 4.60 11.18 -11.93
C GLY A 35 5.94 10.70 -12.48
N THR A 36 5.92 9.77 -13.42
CA THR A 36 7.13 9.28 -14.10
C THR A 36 7.76 10.39 -14.95
N LEU A 37 6.95 11.09 -15.77
CA LEU A 37 7.41 12.22 -16.58
C LEU A 37 7.95 13.36 -15.71
N TYR A 38 7.26 13.68 -14.61
CA TYR A 38 7.75 14.64 -13.61
C TYR A 38 9.11 14.22 -13.06
N SER A 39 9.25 12.95 -12.66
CA SER A 39 10.50 12.44 -12.08
C SER A 39 11.67 12.51 -13.07
N ILE A 40 11.42 12.23 -14.34
CA ILE A 40 12.40 12.37 -15.43
C ILE A 40 12.76 13.84 -15.63
N TYR A 41 11.76 14.72 -15.75
CA TYR A 41 12.00 16.15 -16.02
C TYR A 41 12.82 16.81 -14.92
N TYR A 42 12.51 16.55 -13.65
CA TYR A 42 13.22 17.10 -12.49
C TYR A 42 14.38 16.24 -11.99
N GLN A 43 14.72 15.16 -12.70
CA GLN A 43 15.82 14.25 -12.36
C GLN A 43 15.75 13.68 -10.92
N THR A 44 14.55 13.59 -10.33
CA THR A 44 14.38 13.11 -8.96
C THR A 44 14.67 11.62 -8.81
N TYR A 45 14.60 10.85 -9.91
CA TYR A 45 14.99 9.44 -9.92
C TYR A 45 16.50 9.26 -9.81
N LEU A 46 17.31 10.12 -10.43
CA LEU A 46 18.77 10.08 -10.32
C LEU A 46 19.18 10.34 -8.88
N PHE A 47 18.69 11.44 -8.30
CA PHE A 47 18.97 11.75 -6.89
C PHE A 47 18.58 10.59 -5.96
N ASN A 48 17.41 9.98 -6.16
CA ASN A 48 16.99 8.85 -5.31
C ASN A 48 17.85 7.60 -5.49
N THR A 49 18.32 7.33 -6.71
CA THR A 49 19.22 6.21 -7.01
C THR A 49 20.60 6.46 -6.42
N GLU A 50 21.18 7.63 -6.69
CA GLU A 50 22.46 8.06 -6.14
C GLU A 50 22.44 8.09 -4.62
N TYR A 51 21.41 8.70 -4.01
CA TYR A 51 21.24 8.72 -2.56
C TYR A 51 21.21 7.30 -1.97
N SER A 52 20.55 6.35 -2.64
CA SER A 52 20.46 4.97 -2.15
C SER A 52 21.80 4.23 -2.28
N ALA A 53 22.53 4.46 -3.37
CA ALA A 53 23.87 3.93 -3.57
C ALA A 53 24.89 4.54 -2.59
N THR A 54 24.92 5.86 -2.48
CA THR A 54 25.80 6.59 -1.54
C THR A 54 25.52 6.17 -0.11
N ARG A 55 24.26 6.00 0.29
CA ARG A 55 23.92 5.52 1.64
C ARG A 55 24.49 4.13 1.96
N ALA A 56 24.67 3.28 0.96
CA ALA A 56 25.27 1.97 1.14
C ALA A 56 26.79 2.04 1.30
N LEU A 57 27.43 2.99 0.62
CA LEU A 57 28.88 3.10 0.51
C LEU A 57 29.49 4.07 1.55
N ASP A 58 28.90 5.25 1.69
CA ASP A 58 29.37 6.33 2.56
C ASP A 58 28.18 7.00 3.28
N TYR A 59 28.05 6.68 4.56
CA TYR A 59 27.00 7.24 5.41
C TYR A 59 27.12 8.76 5.58
N THR A 60 28.35 9.29 5.63
CA THR A 60 28.59 10.72 5.87
C THR A 60 28.22 11.54 4.64
N ALA A 61 28.62 11.08 3.46
CA ALA A 61 28.22 11.68 2.18
C ALA A 61 26.71 11.59 1.97
N ALA A 62 26.08 10.46 2.33
CA ALA A 62 24.63 10.32 2.24
C ALA A 62 23.90 11.31 3.15
N LYS A 63 24.40 11.54 4.37
CA LYS A 63 23.83 12.53 5.30
C LYS A 63 23.97 13.97 4.76
N ALA A 64 25.08 14.28 4.09
CA ALA A 64 25.27 15.56 3.41
C ALA A 64 24.29 15.73 2.24
N MET A 65 24.15 14.72 1.37
CA MET A 65 23.14 14.71 0.30
C MET A 65 21.70 14.85 0.85
N GLN A 66 21.44 14.29 2.03
CA GLN A 66 20.14 14.42 2.69
C GLN A 66 19.86 15.83 3.24
N ALA A 67 20.89 16.65 3.46
CA ALA A 67 20.73 18.04 3.86
C ALA A 67 20.36 18.92 2.65
N ASP A 68 20.83 18.57 1.46
CA ASP A 68 20.65 19.34 0.22
C ASP A 68 19.75 18.60 -0.79
N VAL A 69 18.48 18.42 -0.42
CA VAL A 69 17.53 17.69 -1.26
C VAL A 69 16.95 18.62 -2.35
N PRO A 70 16.95 18.23 -3.63
CA PRO A 70 16.58 19.12 -4.75
C PRO A 70 15.09 19.45 -4.81
N SER A 71 14.21 18.63 -4.23
CA SER A 71 12.77 18.89 -4.20
C SER A 71 12.07 18.17 -3.04
N MET A 72 10.91 18.68 -2.64
CA MET A 72 10.06 18.03 -1.64
C MET A 72 9.69 16.58 -2.01
N PHE A 73 9.49 16.30 -3.30
CA PHE A 73 9.15 14.96 -3.78
C PHE A 73 10.34 13.98 -3.71
N ALA A 74 11.57 14.48 -3.75
CA ALA A 74 12.77 13.69 -3.52
C ALA A 74 13.04 13.45 -2.01
N ASP A 75 12.53 14.32 -1.11
CA ASP A 75 12.75 14.14 0.33
C ASP A 75 11.87 13.04 0.91
N ARG A 76 12.49 11.92 1.30
CA ARG A 76 11.81 10.79 1.95
C ARG A 76 11.29 11.09 3.37
N ARG A 77 11.60 12.25 3.93
CA ARG A 77 11.11 12.72 5.23
C ARG A 77 9.89 13.62 5.11
N ASN A 78 9.46 13.97 3.89
CA ASN A 78 8.29 14.82 3.73
C ASN A 78 7.06 14.20 4.45
N TRP A 79 6.16 15.07 4.89
CA TRP A 79 5.01 14.68 5.71
C TRP A 79 4.10 13.69 4.98
N MET A 80 3.95 13.84 3.66
CA MET A 80 3.15 12.95 2.81
C MET A 80 3.72 11.53 2.83
N ASN A 81 5.04 11.37 2.72
CA ASN A 81 5.68 10.06 2.73
C ASN A 81 5.62 9.42 4.13
N THR A 82 5.88 10.21 5.17
CA THR A 82 5.97 9.70 6.55
C THR A 82 4.62 9.37 7.18
N LEU A 83 3.59 10.16 6.90
CA LEU A 83 2.26 9.97 7.47
C LEU A 83 1.33 9.18 6.55
N PHE A 84 1.39 9.41 5.24
CA PHE A 84 0.45 8.80 4.30
C PHE A 84 1.04 7.56 3.63
N VAL A 85 2.13 7.68 2.87
CA VAL A 85 2.66 6.59 2.05
C VAL A 85 3.15 5.41 2.90
N LYS A 86 4.00 5.67 3.91
CA LYS A 86 4.53 4.62 4.80
C LYS A 86 3.46 3.98 5.69
N ARG A 87 2.32 4.64 5.88
CA ARG A 87 1.18 4.14 6.67
C ARG A 87 -0.03 3.88 5.80
N ALA A 88 0.14 3.69 4.49
CA ALA A 88 -0.95 3.56 3.55
C ALA A 88 -1.91 2.43 3.96
N TRP A 89 -1.38 1.28 4.38
CA TRP A 89 -2.22 0.15 4.80
C TRP A 89 -3.08 0.47 6.02
N PHE A 90 -2.55 1.21 7.00
CA PHE A 90 -3.31 1.65 8.16
C PHE A 90 -4.52 2.49 7.75
N TRP A 91 -4.34 3.45 6.84
CA TRP A 91 -5.43 4.29 6.33
C TRP A 91 -6.48 3.47 5.57
N ASN A 92 -6.04 2.50 4.75
CA ASN A 92 -6.95 1.59 4.04
C ASN A 92 -7.79 0.77 5.04
N THR A 93 -7.16 0.18 6.06
CA THR A 93 -7.85 -0.57 7.11
C THR A 93 -8.85 0.33 7.85
N LEU A 94 -8.46 1.56 8.20
CA LEU A 94 -9.34 2.50 8.89
C LEU A 94 -10.59 2.79 8.05
N VAL A 95 -10.44 3.09 6.76
CA VAL A 95 -11.58 3.38 5.88
C VAL A 95 -12.47 2.15 5.70
N VAL A 96 -11.89 0.96 5.46
CA VAL A 96 -12.69 -0.28 5.33
C VAL A 96 -13.46 -0.56 6.61
N LEU A 97 -12.85 -0.41 7.78
CA LEU A 97 -13.51 -0.62 9.07
C LEU A 97 -14.61 0.42 9.30
N LEU A 98 -14.36 1.69 9.01
CA LEU A 98 -15.37 2.74 9.11
C LEU A 98 -16.56 2.44 8.21
N VAL A 99 -16.34 2.06 6.94
CA VAL A 99 -17.42 1.66 6.03
C VAL A 99 -18.16 0.44 6.55
N ALA A 100 -17.44 -0.58 7.04
CA ALA A 100 -18.04 -1.81 7.56
C ALA A 100 -18.90 -1.55 8.81
N VAL A 101 -18.49 -0.66 9.71
CA VAL A 101 -19.22 -0.37 10.95
C VAL A 101 -20.34 0.65 10.73
N THR A 102 -20.14 1.64 9.87
CA THR A 102 -21.06 2.79 9.76
C THR A 102 -22.04 2.68 8.61
N LEU A 103 -21.64 2.10 7.47
CA LEU A 103 -22.42 2.13 6.25
C LEU A 103 -23.04 0.77 5.94
N ASP A 104 -24.34 0.79 5.66
CA ASP A 104 -25.02 -0.33 5.02
C ASP A 104 -25.42 0.09 3.61
N PRO A 105 -24.91 -0.55 2.54
CA PRO A 105 -25.45 -0.34 1.21
C PRO A 105 -26.89 -0.85 1.27
N ALA A 106 -27.86 0.05 1.17
CA ALA A 106 -29.27 -0.27 1.35
C ALA A 106 -29.80 -1.16 0.23
N SER A 107 -29.46 -2.44 0.29
CA SER A 107 -29.97 -3.51 -0.55
C SER A 107 -29.97 -4.78 0.30
N GLY A 108 -30.96 -4.94 1.17
CA GLY A 108 -31.12 -6.17 1.95
C GLY A 108 -32.08 -6.07 3.12
N GLY A 109 -33.39 -6.09 2.85
CA GLY A 109 -34.39 -6.40 3.87
C GLY A 109 -35.73 -6.74 3.22
N VAL A 110 -36.43 -7.73 3.77
CA VAL A 110 -37.67 -8.40 3.28
C VAL A 110 -38.88 -7.45 3.08
N ARG A 111 -38.71 -6.14 3.26
CA ARG A 111 -39.69 -5.07 2.96
C ARG A 111 -39.06 -3.84 2.28
N GLY A 112 -37.92 -4.01 1.62
CA GLY A 112 -37.04 -2.96 1.09
C GLY A 112 -37.51 -2.25 -0.17
N GLU A 113 -38.73 -1.73 -0.21
CA GLU A 113 -39.24 -1.04 -1.41
C GLU A 113 -38.88 0.46 -1.49
N LYS A 114 -38.12 1.03 -0.53
CA LYS A 114 -37.89 2.50 -0.50
C LYS A 114 -36.52 3.02 -0.02
N ALA A 115 -35.47 2.22 0.12
CA ALA A 115 -34.19 2.80 0.50
C ALA A 115 -33.41 3.31 -0.73
N ARG A 116 -33.75 4.53 -1.19
CA ARG A 116 -32.98 5.31 -2.18
C ARG A 116 -31.82 6.08 -1.51
N GLY A 117 -31.08 5.50 -0.56
CA GLY A 117 -30.11 6.25 0.25
C GLY A 117 -29.11 5.40 1.04
N VAL A 118 -28.08 6.06 1.56
CA VAL A 118 -27.15 5.50 2.56
C VAL A 118 -27.84 5.45 3.91
N VAL A 119 -27.85 4.28 4.55
CA VAL A 119 -28.41 4.10 5.90
C VAL A 119 -27.26 3.81 6.86
N PHE A 120 -27.26 4.52 7.99
CA PHE A 120 -26.33 4.21 9.08
C PHE A 120 -26.70 2.89 9.72
N ARG A 121 -25.70 2.02 9.89
CA ARG A 121 -25.89 0.69 10.47
C ARG A 121 -26.16 0.79 11.98
N GLY A 122 -27.06 -0.04 12.47
CA GLY A 122 -27.29 -0.21 13.92
C GLY A 122 -26.10 -0.89 14.62
N PRO A 123 -26.12 -1.01 15.96
CA PRO A 123 -25.09 -1.72 16.70
C PRO A 123 -24.98 -3.18 16.21
N GLN A 124 -23.78 -3.62 15.89
CA GLN A 124 -23.49 -4.97 15.39
C GLN A 124 -22.50 -5.70 16.30
N THR A 125 -22.57 -7.03 16.27
CA THR A 125 -21.56 -7.87 16.91
C THR A 125 -20.32 -7.95 16.02
N TRP A 126 -19.13 -8.03 16.59
CA TRP A 126 -17.87 -8.13 15.82
C TRP A 126 -17.86 -9.29 14.81
N LEU A 127 -18.50 -10.42 15.13
CA LEU A 127 -18.63 -11.56 14.21
C LEU A 127 -19.43 -11.22 12.95
N GLU A 128 -20.44 -10.36 13.07
CA GLU A 128 -21.24 -9.89 11.93
C GLU A 128 -20.42 -8.96 11.05
N VAL A 129 -19.67 -8.04 11.66
CA VAL A 129 -18.77 -7.12 10.97
C VAL A 129 -17.70 -7.87 10.18
N LEU A 130 -17.11 -8.92 10.77
CA LEU A 130 -16.10 -9.75 10.12
C LEU A 130 -16.66 -10.53 8.91
N GLY A 131 -17.96 -10.83 8.91
CA GLY A 131 -18.64 -11.49 7.78
C GLY A 131 -19.00 -10.56 6.62
N LEU A 132 -18.79 -9.25 6.76
CA LEU A 132 -19.15 -8.28 5.72
C LEU A 132 -18.21 -8.35 4.52
N LYS A 133 -18.79 -8.22 3.31
CA LYS A 133 -18.04 -8.27 2.05
C LYS A 133 -16.81 -7.32 1.99
N PRO A 134 -16.86 -6.06 2.48
CA PRO A 134 -15.69 -5.19 2.50
C PRO A 134 -14.55 -5.75 3.35
N VAL A 135 -14.87 -6.38 4.48
CA VAL A 135 -13.88 -6.98 5.39
C VAL A 135 -13.28 -8.24 4.77
N VAL A 136 -14.09 -9.09 4.14
CA VAL A 136 -13.60 -10.27 3.42
C VAL A 136 -12.64 -9.86 2.30
N ARG A 137 -13.00 -8.86 1.49
CA ARG A 137 -12.12 -8.32 0.43
C ARG A 137 -10.82 -7.74 1.00
N TRP A 138 -10.88 -7.08 2.15
CA TRP A 138 -9.69 -6.60 2.84
C TRP A 138 -8.80 -7.74 3.35
N VAL A 139 -9.39 -8.81 3.89
CA VAL A 139 -8.64 -10.02 4.27
C VAL A 139 -7.96 -10.64 3.06
N GLU A 140 -8.66 -10.81 1.94
CA GLU A 140 -8.10 -11.31 0.69
C GLU A 140 -6.94 -10.44 0.19
N ALA A 141 -7.12 -9.12 0.18
CA ALA A 141 -6.07 -8.17 -0.22
C ALA A 141 -4.86 -8.23 0.73
N THR A 142 -5.09 -8.39 2.04
CA THR A 142 -4.03 -8.55 3.04
C THR A 142 -3.23 -9.82 2.79
N ILE A 143 -3.92 -10.95 2.56
CA ILE A 143 -3.29 -12.24 2.26
C ILE A 143 -2.48 -12.14 0.97
N GLY A 144 -3.03 -11.52 -0.07
CA GLY A 144 -2.33 -11.29 -1.33
C GLY A 144 -1.08 -10.42 -1.16
N TRP A 145 -1.16 -9.34 -0.38
CA TRP A 145 0.00 -8.50 -0.06
C TRP A 145 1.07 -9.27 0.70
N VAL A 146 0.70 -10.02 1.74
CA VAL A 146 1.64 -10.86 2.51
C VAL A 146 2.29 -11.89 1.59
N TYR A 147 1.50 -12.58 0.77
CA TYR A 147 2.02 -13.55 -0.19
C TYR A 147 3.06 -12.92 -1.13
N VAL A 148 2.74 -11.80 -1.79
CA VAL A 148 3.68 -11.11 -2.68
C VAL A 148 4.93 -10.65 -1.94
N SER A 149 4.77 -10.06 -0.74
CA SER A 149 5.92 -9.57 0.05
C SER A 149 6.85 -10.67 0.56
N THR A 150 6.34 -11.89 0.73
CA THR A 150 7.10 -13.04 1.25
C THR A 150 7.67 -13.92 0.15
N THR A 151 7.03 -13.95 -1.03
CA THR A 151 7.47 -14.76 -2.18
C THR A 151 8.40 -14.01 -3.12
N ASP A 152 8.60 -12.72 -2.92
CA ASP A 152 9.53 -11.93 -3.73
C ASP A 152 10.98 -12.44 -3.58
N GLN A 153 11.38 -13.25 -4.56
CA GLN A 153 12.70 -13.86 -4.68
C GLN A 153 13.82 -12.82 -4.87
N GLN A 154 13.45 -11.57 -5.15
CA GLN A 154 14.33 -10.46 -5.48
C GLN A 154 15.03 -9.84 -4.25
N THR A 155 14.59 -10.21 -3.05
CA THR A 155 15.27 -9.92 -1.77
C THR A 155 16.51 -10.80 -1.52
N ARG A 156 16.72 -11.87 -2.30
CA ARG A 156 17.86 -12.80 -2.12
C ARG A 156 19.21 -12.22 -2.54
N ASP A 157 19.22 -11.16 -3.34
CA ASP A 157 20.43 -10.48 -3.80
C ASP A 157 20.82 -9.27 -2.93
N ALA A 158 20.08 -9.02 -1.83
CA ALA A 158 20.43 -7.97 -0.89
C ALA A 158 21.61 -8.40 -0.01
N MET A 159 22.60 -7.52 0.13
CA MET A 159 23.75 -7.72 1.00
C MET A 159 23.57 -6.94 2.30
N CYS A 160 23.91 -7.55 3.42
CA CYS A 160 23.96 -6.87 4.71
C CYS A 160 25.29 -6.11 4.81
N MET A 161 25.23 -4.78 4.89
CA MET A 161 26.42 -3.93 4.83
C MET A 161 26.41 -2.79 5.86
N ILE A 162 27.60 -2.31 6.19
CA ILE A 162 27.88 -1.10 6.96
C ILE A 162 28.94 -0.32 6.21
N ASN A 163 28.56 0.82 5.62
CA ASN A 163 29.50 1.75 4.98
C ASN A 163 30.50 1.05 4.02
N ALA A 164 29.95 0.37 3.02
CA ALA A 164 30.62 -0.50 2.05
C ALA A 164 31.20 -1.84 2.55
N VAL A 165 31.25 -2.09 3.87
CA VAL A 165 31.74 -3.37 4.42
C VAL A 165 30.60 -4.36 4.57
N THR A 166 30.73 -5.55 3.98
CA THR A 166 29.76 -6.64 4.15
C THR A 166 29.90 -7.27 5.52
N VAL A 167 28.77 -7.51 6.18
CA VAL A 167 28.73 -8.10 7.53
C VAL A 167 27.76 -9.26 7.61
N ASP A 168 27.82 -10.00 8.70
CA ASP A 168 26.97 -11.16 8.90
C ASP A 168 25.48 -10.76 8.83
N PRO A 169 24.64 -11.48 8.04
CA PRO A 169 23.22 -11.19 7.88
C PRO A 169 22.43 -11.07 9.19
N SER A 170 22.83 -11.78 10.25
CA SER A 170 22.13 -11.72 11.54
C SER A 170 22.11 -10.31 12.14
N LEU A 171 23.12 -9.49 11.86
CA LEU A 171 23.22 -8.11 12.34
C LEU A 171 22.15 -7.21 11.72
N CYS A 172 21.81 -7.41 10.45
CA CYS A 172 20.75 -6.65 9.79
C CYS A 172 19.35 -7.04 10.25
N TYR A 173 19.12 -8.31 10.60
CA TYR A 173 17.84 -8.77 11.14
C TYR A 173 17.61 -8.31 12.58
N THR A 174 18.63 -8.46 13.43
CA THR A 174 18.55 -8.12 14.86
C THR A 174 18.65 -6.62 15.12
N ARG A 175 19.20 -5.86 14.18
CA ARG A 175 19.51 -4.42 14.33
C ARG A 175 20.25 -4.12 15.62
N THR A 176 21.26 -4.93 15.91
CA THR A 176 22.15 -4.71 17.05
C THR A 176 22.93 -3.39 16.86
N SER A 177 23.11 -2.66 17.96
CA SER A 177 23.93 -1.46 17.97
C SER A 177 25.40 -1.85 17.92
N LEU A 178 26.12 -1.39 16.90
CA LEU A 178 27.54 -1.64 16.70
C LEU A 178 28.33 -0.39 17.06
N THR A 179 29.29 -0.55 17.97
CA THR A 179 30.19 0.52 18.42
C THR A 179 31.64 0.08 18.28
N GLY A 180 32.56 1.05 18.20
CA GLY A 180 34.00 0.77 18.11
C GLY A 180 34.52 -0.09 19.25
N VAL A 181 33.89 0.03 20.43
CA VAL A 181 34.24 -0.74 21.64
C VAL A 181 33.73 -2.18 21.58
N SER A 182 32.50 -2.38 21.09
CA SER A 182 31.88 -3.72 21.05
C SER A 182 32.40 -4.58 19.89
N ASN A 183 32.75 -3.96 18.77
CA ASN A 183 33.12 -4.64 17.53
C ASN A 183 34.43 -4.08 16.92
N PRO A 184 35.57 -4.12 17.64
CA PRO A 184 36.79 -3.44 17.21
C PRO A 184 37.32 -3.95 15.86
N ARG A 185 37.17 -5.25 15.57
CA ARG A 185 37.61 -5.86 14.30
C ARG A 185 36.82 -5.40 13.08
N LEU A 186 35.54 -5.07 13.28
CA LEU A 186 34.68 -4.55 12.23
C LEU A 186 35.03 -3.08 11.97
N PHE A 187 35.19 -2.29 13.03
CA PHE A 187 35.52 -0.88 12.93
C PHE A 187 36.91 -0.63 12.31
N ALA A 188 37.87 -1.53 12.51
CA ALA A 188 39.18 -1.44 11.84
C ALA A 188 39.10 -1.51 10.29
N GLN A 189 38.01 -2.02 9.72
CA GLN A 189 37.79 -2.10 8.27
C GLN A 189 37.05 -0.87 7.72
N LEU A 190 36.52 -0.01 8.60
CA LEU A 190 35.75 1.17 8.22
C LEU A 190 36.69 2.38 7.99
N PRO A 191 36.29 3.36 7.17
CA PRO A 191 37.02 4.62 7.05
C PRO A 191 37.14 5.34 8.40
N GLU A 192 38.24 6.06 8.63
CA GLU A 192 38.58 6.74 9.89
C GLU A 192 37.44 7.65 10.39
N ALA A 193 36.81 8.42 9.50
CA ALA A 193 35.67 9.27 9.82
C ALA A 193 34.46 8.50 10.42
N VAL A 194 34.24 7.27 9.98
CA VAL A 194 33.15 6.41 10.49
C VAL A 194 33.57 5.71 11.78
N GLN A 195 34.87 5.45 11.95
CA GLN A 195 35.40 4.93 13.21
C GLN A 195 35.19 5.93 14.35
N GLU A 196 35.54 7.20 14.14
CA GLU A 196 35.32 8.27 15.13
C GLU A 196 33.84 8.43 15.47
N MET A 197 32.96 8.34 14.47
CA MET A 197 31.52 8.39 14.67
C MET A 197 31.02 7.20 15.51
N GLY A 198 31.56 6.00 15.29
CA GLY A 198 31.22 4.78 16.02
C GLY A 198 31.62 4.75 17.50
N LEU A 199 32.41 5.72 17.94
CA LEU A 199 32.75 5.93 19.36
C LEU A 199 31.66 6.71 20.09
N THR A 200 30.95 7.59 19.38
CA THR A 200 29.95 8.51 19.96
C THR A 200 28.52 8.12 19.63
N HIS A 201 28.29 7.45 18.50
CA HIS A 201 26.99 7.05 18.01
C HIS A 201 26.95 5.57 17.63
N PRO A 202 25.87 4.85 17.96
CA PRO A 202 25.69 3.47 17.53
C PRO A 202 25.46 3.43 16.02
N LEU A 203 26.21 2.56 15.33
CA LEU A 203 25.98 2.21 13.93
C LEU A 203 25.10 0.96 13.84
N TYR A 204 24.41 0.79 12.72
CA TYR A 204 23.54 -0.34 12.45
C TYR A 204 23.80 -0.89 11.06
N ALA A 205 23.83 -2.21 10.93
CA ALA A 205 23.89 -2.88 9.64
C ALA A 205 22.56 -2.70 8.89
N GLY A 206 22.66 -2.44 7.58
CA GLY A 206 21.52 -2.27 6.70
C GLY A 206 21.52 -3.27 5.56
N TRP A 207 20.32 -3.69 5.13
CA TRP A 207 20.17 -4.37 3.85
C TRP A 207 20.34 -3.37 2.72
N HIS A 208 21.28 -3.66 1.82
CA HIS A 208 21.61 -2.82 0.67
C HIS A 208 21.74 -3.69 -0.58
N GLY A 209 21.30 -3.19 -1.73
CA GLY A 209 21.20 -3.96 -2.96
C GLY A 209 19.84 -4.64 -3.15
N GLY A 210 19.77 -5.56 -4.11
CA GLY A 210 18.51 -6.14 -4.60
C GLY A 210 17.71 -5.20 -5.50
N HIS A 211 16.77 -5.74 -6.28
CA HIS A 211 15.79 -4.93 -7.01
C HIS A 211 14.60 -4.70 -6.08
N ASP A 212 14.45 -3.48 -5.56
CA ASP A 212 13.29 -3.10 -4.74
C ASP A 212 12.07 -2.95 -5.68
N VAL A 213 11.22 -3.98 -5.75
CA VAL A 213 9.89 -3.85 -6.34
C VAL A 213 9.17 -2.84 -5.46
N SER A 214 8.94 -1.63 -5.98
CA SER A 214 8.41 -0.47 -5.24
C SER A 214 7.22 -0.84 -4.34
N GLY A 215 7.49 -1.31 -3.11
CA GLY A 215 6.48 -1.89 -2.25
C GLY A 215 5.45 -0.86 -1.82
N HIS A 216 5.88 0.39 -1.73
CA HIS A 216 5.02 1.54 -1.52
C HIS A 216 4.10 1.80 -2.72
N THR A 217 4.58 1.67 -3.96
CA THR A 217 3.71 1.81 -5.13
C THR A 217 2.72 0.65 -5.20
N PHE A 218 3.17 -0.58 -4.97
CA PHE A 218 2.30 -1.75 -4.91
C PHE A 218 1.19 -1.58 -3.88
N ILE A 219 1.53 -1.22 -2.64
CA ILE A 219 0.54 -1.09 -1.55
C ILE A 219 -0.41 0.08 -1.78
N LEU A 220 0.05 1.17 -2.41
CA LEU A 220 -0.79 2.30 -2.78
C LEU A 220 -1.79 1.89 -3.87
N VAL A 221 -1.35 1.20 -4.91
CA VAL A 221 -2.22 0.73 -6.00
C VAL A 221 -3.24 -0.29 -5.50
N LEU A 222 -2.77 -1.29 -4.74
CA LEU A 222 -3.64 -2.30 -4.14
C LEU A 222 -4.67 -1.65 -3.20
N GLY A 223 -4.23 -0.70 -2.37
CA GLY A 223 -5.11 0.07 -1.49
C GLY A 223 -6.15 0.88 -2.25
N MET A 224 -5.76 1.60 -3.30
CA MET A 224 -6.71 2.36 -4.13
C MET A 224 -7.76 1.44 -4.78
N LEU A 225 -7.34 0.31 -5.34
CA LEU A 225 -8.27 -0.68 -5.92
C LEU A 225 -9.25 -1.21 -4.87
N LEU A 226 -8.75 -1.57 -3.68
CA LEU A 226 -9.58 -2.04 -2.57
C LEU A 226 -10.59 -0.98 -2.12
N LEU A 227 -10.15 0.28 -1.95
CA LEU A 227 -11.02 1.35 -1.50
C LEU A 227 -12.09 1.69 -2.52
N ILE A 228 -11.77 1.69 -3.81
CA ILE A 228 -12.78 1.98 -4.84
C ILE A 228 -13.83 0.89 -4.89
N GLU A 229 -13.42 -0.37 -4.87
CA GLU A 229 -14.36 -1.49 -4.77
C GLU A 229 -15.20 -1.46 -3.50
N THR A 230 -14.69 -0.85 -2.43
CA THR A 230 -15.43 -0.63 -1.18
C THR A 230 -16.38 0.56 -1.26
N LEU A 231 -15.99 1.64 -1.96
CA LEU A 231 -16.70 2.92 -1.98
C LEU A 231 -17.71 3.06 -3.13
N ILE A 232 -17.55 2.33 -4.24
CA ILE A 232 -18.42 2.39 -5.43
C ILE A 232 -19.92 2.35 -5.10
N PRO A 233 -20.42 1.44 -4.24
CA PRO A 233 -21.85 1.40 -3.91
C PRO A 233 -22.38 2.70 -3.28
N PHE A 234 -21.48 3.50 -2.69
CA PHE A 234 -21.80 4.74 -1.99
C PHE A 234 -21.56 5.99 -2.84
N VAL A 235 -20.76 5.91 -3.91
CA VAL A 235 -20.41 7.04 -4.80
C VAL A 235 -21.64 7.83 -5.28
N PRO A 236 -22.74 7.22 -5.75
CA PRO A 236 -23.91 7.96 -6.24
C PRO A 236 -24.59 8.83 -5.17
N TYR A 237 -24.39 8.53 -3.89
CA TYR A 237 -24.97 9.26 -2.77
C TYR A 237 -24.06 10.37 -2.25
N VAL A 238 -22.74 10.17 -2.34
CA VAL A 238 -21.74 11.16 -1.91
C VAL A 238 -21.51 12.21 -3.00
N LEU A 239 -21.56 11.81 -4.28
CA LEU A 239 -21.28 12.66 -5.42
C LEU A 239 -22.42 12.61 -6.46
N PRO A 240 -23.51 13.36 -6.25
CA PRO A 240 -24.71 13.33 -7.11
C PRO A 240 -24.41 13.70 -8.58
N SER A 241 -23.40 14.54 -8.80
CA SER A 241 -22.92 15.01 -10.10
C SER A 241 -22.25 13.91 -10.94
N PHE A 242 -21.90 12.77 -10.35
CA PHE A 242 -21.37 11.59 -11.06
C PHE A 242 -22.49 10.59 -11.41
N SER A 243 -23.70 11.06 -11.70
CA SER A 243 -24.86 10.23 -12.05
C SER A 243 -24.63 9.30 -13.26
N TYR A 244 -23.74 9.64 -14.18
CA TYR A 244 -23.35 8.74 -15.28
C TYR A 244 -22.73 7.42 -14.80
N PHE A 245 -22.02 7.44 -13.66
CA PHE A 245 -21.48 6.24 -13.03
C PHE A 245 -22.60 5.32 -12.50
N ARG A 246 -23.75 5.89 -12.11
CA ARG A 246 -24.93 5.14 -11.63
C ARG A 246 -25.46 4.16 -12.67
N GLU A 247 -25.38 4.52 -13.95
CA GLU A 247 -25.85 3.70 -15.07
C GLU A 247 -24.86 2.58 -15.44
N SER A 248 -23.58 2.74 -15.07
CA SER A 248 -22.52 1.75 -15.32
C SER A 248 -22.43 0.64 -14.26
N ILE A 249 -23.07 0.82 -13.11
CA ILE A 249 -23.14 -0.19 -12.04
C ILE A 249 -24.21 -1.23 -12.45
N PRO A 250 -23.86 -2.52 -12.58
CA PRO A 250 -24.85 -3.53 -12.94
C PRO A 250 -26.01 -3.54 -11.96
N HIS A 251 -27.25 -3.52 -12.47
CA HIS A 251 -28.46 -3.76 -11.69
C HIS A 251 -28.39 -5.07 -10.88
N ALA A 252 -27.57 -6.03 -11.30
CA ALA A 252 -27.30 -7.26 -10.55
C ALA A 252 -26.60 -7.01 -9.19
N LEU A 253 -25.76 -5.99 -9.02
CA LEU A 253 -25.19 -5.63 -7.71
C LEU A 253 -26.23 -4.92 -6.82
N VAL A 254 -27.23 -4.28 -7.44
CA VAL A 254 -28.37 -3.64 -6.76
C VAL A 254 -29.43 -4.67 -6.32
N HIS A 255 -29.58 -5.78 -7.05
CA HIS A 255 -30.62 -6.78 -6.82
C HIS A 255 -30.15 -8.16 -6.34
N ALA A 256 -28.85 -8.50 -6.36
CA ALA A 256 -28.38 -9.86 -5.99
C ALA A 256 -28.49 -10.21 -4.50
N SER A 257 -28.97 -9.31 -3.64
CA SER A 257 -29.30 -9.62 -2.25
C SER A 257 -30.78 -9.96 -2.02
N SER A 258 -31.64 -9.82 -3.04
CA SER A 258 -33.09 -10.06 -2.90
C SER A 258 -33.52 -11.51 -3.13
N THR A 259 -32.58 -12.46 -3.20
CA THR A 259 -32.88 -13.88 -3.42
C THR A 259 -32.10 -14.78 -2.47
N LEU A 260 -32.33 -14.63 -1.17
CA LEU A 260 -32.25 -15.73 -0.21
C LEU A 260 -33.53 -15.65 0.64
N PRO A 261 -34.29 -16.76 0.77
CA PRO A 261 -35.48 -16.81 1.60
C PRO A 261 -35.17 -16.58 3.08
#